data_AF-A0A3R9UGV1-F1
#
_entry.id   AF-A0A3R9UGV1-F1
#
_cell.length_a   1.000
_cell.length_b   1.000
_cell.length_c   1.000
_cell.angle_alpha   90.00
_cell.angle_beta   90.00
_cell.angle_gamma   90.00
#
_symmetry.space_group_name_H-M   'P 1'
#
loop_
_entity.id
_entity.type
_entity.pdbx_description
1 polymer ?
#
loop_
_entity_poly.entity_id
_entity_poly.type
_entity_poly.pdbx_seq_one_letter_code
_entity_poly.pdbx_strand_id
1 'polypeptide(L)'
;MRTYVALSASAAMLVGLGATAYATTEADTPTASAGPLAGMRILISNDDSMQAAKASNSDGLGLYELRRAMCAAGADVVVMAPWQVQSGKGTAVTNGGVVTAQRRTALPAGYENDCAGAPARGAVYGVCLSDGPCTKDSASATPADTVKLALRGGLKAKAGWTGAPDLVLTGINSGPNISASVNDSGTVGAAVAAIDQGVPALAFSSSGDATNTSFPRVNYRAHAEFGARFVAGLKQRGLLTSKFALKVDYPDVSTGVPAKAPVWTRVGDGAIVYHAFEQRGNSDSFDIALGLCPTGGSGEGECAEGRRDADSTWLLDKGHVTIAPITWDRTYGTPVDARRELNRIERFVEHEAPRP
;
A
#
# COMPACT_ATOMS: atom_id res chain seq x y z
N MET A 1 76.24 -30.82 -27.73
CA MET A 1 76.17 -32.26 -28.07
C MET A 1 74.71 -32.68 -27.97
N ARG A 2 74.06 -32.87 -29.12
CA ARG A 2 73.72 -34.18 -29.74
C ARG A 2 72.45 -34.80 -29.12
N THR A 3 71.30 -34.67 -29.82
CA THR A 3 70.57 -35.74 -30.56
C THR A 3 69.93 -36.80 -29.62
N TYR A 4 68.61 -36.97 -29.45
CA TYR A 4 67.48 -37.33 -30.34
C TYR A 4 66.99 -38.78 -30.10
N VAL A 5 65.65 -38.98 -30.14
CA VAL A 5 64.86 -40.21 -30.47
C VAL A 5 64.88 -41.34 -29.42
N ALA A 6 63.78 -41.72 -28.75
CA ALA A 6 62.47 -42.32 -29.12
C ALA A 6 62.48 -43.86 -29.29
N LEU A 7 61.30 -44.48 -29.01
CA LEU A 7 60.77 -45.85 -29.27
C LEU A 7 60.17 -46.45 -27.97
N SER A 8 58.84 -46.49 -27.80
CA SER A 8 57.86 -47.51 -28.28
C SER A 8 58.10 -48.89 -27.64
N ALA A 9 57.14 -49.72 -27.24
CA ALA A 9 55.69 -49.85 -27.43
C ALA A 9 55.19 -50.79 -26.31
N SER A 10 53.89 -50.90 -26.06
CA SER A 10 53.05 -52.09 -26.37
C SER A 10 51.85 -52.02 -25.42
N ALA A 11 50.61 -52.43 -25.71
CA ALA A 11 50.02 -53.15 -26.83
C ALA A 11 48.48 -52.96 -26.77
N ALA A 12 47.83 -53.15 -27.93
CA ALA A 12 46.56 -53.89 -28.17
C ALA A 12 45.34 -53.63 -27.26
N MET A 13 44.09 -53.56 -27.73
CA MET A 13 43.45 -53.89 -29.00
C MET A 13 42.02 -53.33 -28.96
N LEU A 14 41.43 -53.09 -30.13
CA LEU A 14 40.06 -52.62 -30.37
C LEU A 14 38.99 -53.53 -29.75
N VAL A 15 37.89 -52.94 -29.25
CA VAL A 15 36.51 -53.45 -29.48
C VAL A 15 35.48 -52.31 -29.37
N GLY A 16 34.71 -52.10 -30.46
CA GLY A 16 33.27 -51.78 -30.49
C GLY A 16 32.71 -50.57 -29.72
N LEU A 17 32.45 -49.49 -30.44
CA LEU A 17 31.51 -48.43 -30.04
C LEU A 17 30.07 -48.97 -30.05
N GLY A 18 29.54 -49.28 -28.86
CA GLY A 18 28.10 -49.40 -28.62
C GLY A 18 27.60 -48.09 -28.01
N ALA A 19 26.93 -47.26 -28.80
CA ALA A 19 26.23 -46.08 -28.29
C ALA A 19 25.04 -46.54 -27.45
N THR A 20 25.18 -46.50 -26.13
CA THR A 20 24.05 -46.55 -25.20
C THR A 20 23.58 -45.11 -24.98
N ALA A 21 22.43 -44.79 -25.57
CA ALA A 21 21.71 -43.58 -25.23
C ALA A 21 21.24 -43.70 -23.78
N TYR A 22 21.98 -43.10 -22.85
CA TYR A 22 21.45 -42.80 -21.53
C TYR A 22 20.42 -41.69 -21.74
N ALA A 23 19.14 -42.05 -21.62
CA ALA A 23 18.09 -41.06 -21.41
C ALA A 23 18.43 -40.34 -20.11
N THR A 24 19.01 -39.15 -20.23
CA THR A 24 19.04 -38.18 -19.14
C THR A 24 17.58 -37.84 -18.88
N THR A 25 17.03 -38.36 -17.79
CA THR A 25 15.82 -37.78 -17.21
C THR A 25 16.12 -36.30 -16.99
N GLU A 26 15.53 -35.42 -17.80
CA GLU A 26 15.45 -34.01 -17.49
C GLU A 26 14.91 -33.93 -16.07
N ALA A 27 15.76 -33.54 -15.13
CA ALA A 27 15.30 -33.15 -13.82
C ALA A 27 14.37 -31.96 -14.09
N ASP A 28 13.08 -32.19 -13.88
CA ASP A 28 12.05 -31.17 -13.89
C ASP A 28 12.58 -30.03 -13.01
N THR A 29 13.03 -28.95 -13.66
CA THR A 29 13.44 -27.74 -12.95
C THR A 29 12.21 -27.32 -12.18
N PRO A 30 12.24 -27.21 -10.84
CA PRO A 30 11.06 -26.78 -10.10
C PRO A 30 10.62 -25.47 -10.73
N THR A 31 9.47 -25.48 -11.40
CA THR A 31 8.83 -24.25 -11.85
C THR A 31 8.68 -23.44 -10.59
N ALA A 32 9.48 -22.37 -10.46
CA ALA A 32 9.44 -21.50 -9.30
C ALA A 32 7.96 -21.14 -9.10
N SER A 33 7.36 -21.66 -8.02
CA SER A 33 5.93 -21.51 -7.80
C SER A 33 5.62 -20.03 -7.91
N ALA A 34 4.76 -19.68 -8.86
CA ALA A 34 4.36 -18.30 -9.06
C ALA A 34 3.87 -17.74 -7.71
N GLY A 35 4.32 -16.54 -7.34
CA GLY A 35 3.99 -15.95 -6.04
C GLY A 35 2.47 -15.88 -5.82
N PRO A 36 1.99 -15.77 -4.57
CA PRO A 36 0.55 -15.82 -4.28
C PRO A 36 -0.27 -14.74 -4.99
N LEU A 37 0.35 -13.61 -5.35
CA LEU A 37 -0.26 -12.52 -6.11
C LEU A 37 0.10 -12.53 -7.60
N ALA A 38 0.77 -13.59 -8.10
CA ALA A 38 1.08 -13.74 -9.52
C ALA A 38 -0.15 -13.52 -10.42
N GLY A 39 0.08 -12.77 -11.50
CA GLY A 39 -0.93 -12.38 -12.47
C GLY A 39 -1.83 -11.21 -12.05
N MET A 40 -1.76 -10.71 -10.81
CA MET A 40 -2.50 -9.50 -10.42
C MET A 40 -1.78 -8.23 -10.84
N ARG A 41 -2.54 -7.29 -11.39
CA ARG A 41 -2.14 -5.89 -11.59
C ARG A 41 -2.62 -5.06 -10.42
N ILE A 42 -1.68 -4.48 -9.67
CA ILE A 42 -1.97 -3.66 -8.49
C ILE A 42 -1.53 -2.22 -8.75
N LEU A 43 -2.49 -1.30 -8.73
CA LEU A 43 -2.20 0.13 -8.68
C LEU A 43 -1.96 0.53 -7.22
N ILE A 44 -0.87 1.25 -6.94
CA ILE A 44 -0.60 1.84 -5.63
C ILE A 44 -0.64 3.37 -5.71
N SER A 45 -1.30 4.01 -4.75
CA SER A 45 -1.26 5.45 -4.49
C SER A 45 -1.05 5.71 -2.98
N ASN A 46 -1.05 6.97 -2.55
CA ASN A 46 -1.06 7.40 -1.14
C ASN A 46 -1.44 8.89 -1.04
N ASP A 47 -1.30 9.47 0.14
CA ASP A 47 -1.35 10.92 0.39
C ASP A 47 -0.08 11.49 1.04
N ASP A 48 0.91 10.66 1.37
CA ASP A 48 2.21 11.13 1.90
C ASP A 48 3.21 11.56 0.81
N SER A 49 2.81 11.54 -0.46
CA SER A 49 3.65 11.73 -1.66
C SER A 49 4.42 10.50 -2.13
N MET A 50 4.91 10.59 -3.36
CA MET A 50 5.85 9.64 -3.95
C MET A 50 7.31 9.85 -3.52
N GLN A 51 7.66 10.90 -2.76
CA GLN A 51 9.03 11.43 -2.62
C GLN A 51 9.95 10.56 -1.75
N ALA A 52 9.49 10.15 -0.57
CA ALA A 52 10.22 9.37 0.44
C ALA A 52 11.63 9.91 0.71
N ALA A 53 11.71 11.19 1.07
CA ALA A 53 12.94 11.94 1.27
C ALA A 53 13.12 12.48 2.70
N LYS A 54 12.08 12.50 3.54
CA LYS A 54 12.17 12.98 4.93
C LYS A 54 12.83 11.95 5.83
N ALA A 55 13.63 12.44 6.78
CA ALA A 55 14.26 11.61 7.82
C ALA A 55 13.22 10.95 8.76
N SER A 56 12.05 11.56 8.93
CA SER A 56 10.92 11.00 9.70
C SER A 56 10.23 9.83 8.99
N ASN A 57 10.55 9.60 7.70
CA ASN A 57 9.88 8.69 6.78
C ASN A 57 8.41 9.02 6.47
N SER A 58 7.91 10.16 6.96
CA SER A 58 6.49 10.56 6.85
C SER A 58 6.10 11.19 5.51
N ASP A 59 6.89 10.97 4.46
CA ASP A 59 6.64 11.48 3.13
C ASP A 59 6.70 10.38 2.05
N GLY A 60 6.08 9.24 2.35
CA GLY A 60 5.81 8.21 1.35
C GLY A 60 6.73 7.01 1.40
N LEU A 61 7.54 6.83 2.45
CA LEU A 61 8.33 5.60 2.59
C LEU A 61 7.43 4.35 2.67
N GLY A 62 6.27 4.46 3.35
CA GLY A 62 5.28 3.39 3.44
C GLY A 62 4.77 2.90 2.08
N LEU A 63 4.71 3.78 1.08
CA LEU A 63 4.34 3.41 -0.30
C LEU A 63 5.38 2.48 -0.94
N TYR A 64 6.66 2.69 -0.66
CA TYR A 64 7.73 1.84 -1.19
C TYR A 64 7.81 0.49 -0.47
N GLU A 65 7.57 0.46 0.85
CA GLU A 65 7.45 -0.81 1.57
C GLU A 65 6.27 -1.65 1.06
N LEU A 66 5.13 -1.01 0.79
CA LEU A 66 3.95 -1.68 0.22
C LEU A 66 4.24 -2.22 -1.18
N ARG A 67 4.81 -1.39 -2.07
CA ARG A 67 5.26 -1.80 -3.40
C ARG A 67 6.19 -3.01 -3.34
N ARG A 68 7.24 -2.95 -2.51
CA ARG A 68 8.21 -4.03 -2.32
C ARG A 68 7.52 -5.34 -1.94
N ALA A 69 6.64 -5.31 -0.94
CA ALA A 69 5.95 -6.51 -0.48
C ALA A 69 5.02 -7.10 -1.54
N MET A 70 4.29 -6.27 -2.29
CA MET A 70 3.39 -6.73 -3.36
C MET A 70 4.16 -7.35 -4.53
N CYS A 71 5.28 -6.73 -4.95
CA CYS A 71 6.15 -7.29 -5.99
C CYS A 71 6.81 -8.60 -5.53
N ALA A 72 7.28 -8.69 -4.29
CA ALA A 72 7.82 -9.92 -3.73
C ALA A 72 6.79 -11.05 -3.69
N ALA A 73 5.51 -10.72 -3.52
CA ALA A 73 4.40 -11.66 -3.61
C ALA A 73 4.00 -12.02 -5.06
N GLY A 74 4.66 -11.46 -6.07
CA GLY A 74 4.49 -11.77 -7.49
C GLY A 74 3.52 -10.86 -8.26
N ALA A 75 3.01 -9.79 -7.66
CA ALA A 75 2.12 -8.85 -8.35
C ALA A 75 2.87 -7.99 -9.38
N ASP A 76 2.17 -7.60 -10.45
CA ASP A 76 2.60 -6.52 -11.34
C ASP A 76 2.14 -5.18 -10.76
N VAL A 77 3.09 -4.33 -10.36
CA VAL A 77 2.80 -3.11 -9.61
C VAL A 77 3.11 -1.87 -10.44
N VAL A 78 2.18 -0.91 -10.42
CA VAL A 78 2.41 0.47 -10.87
C VAL A 78 2.02 1.41 -9.74
N VAL A 79 2.87 2.40 -9.48
CA VAL A 79 2.57 3.48 -8.55
C VAL A 79 2.19 4.73 -9.34
N MET A 80 1.06 5.35 -8.98
CA MET A 80 0.71 6.70 -9.40
C MET A 80 0.20 7.45 -8.19
N ALA A 81 1.03 8.35 -7.66
CA ALA A 81 0.83 8.97 -6.36
C ALA A 81 1.07 10.49 -6.41
N PRO A 82 0.58 11.25 -5.42
CA PRO A 82 0.83 12.69 -5.32
C PRO A 82 2.32 13.05 -5.41
N TRP A 83 2.62 14.18 -6.03
CA TRP A 83 3.97 14.75 -6.09
C TRP A 83 4.45 15.26 -4.73
N GLN A 84 3.55 15.81 -3.90
CA GLN A 84 3.81 16.30 -2.55
C GLN A 84 2.81 15.70 -1.56
N VAL A 85 3.03 15.93 -0.26
CA VAL A 85 2.13 15.50 0.82
C VAL A 85 0.77 16.17 0.65
N GLN A 86 -0.31 15.39 0.81
CA GLN A 86 -1.70 15.74 0.57
C GLN A 86 -2.62 15.22 1.67
N SER A 87 -2.16 15.22 2.92
CA SER A 87 -2.99 14.91 4.09
C SER A 87 -4.18 15.88 4.21
N GLY A 88 -5.31 15.39 4.75
CA GLY A 88 -6.52 16.20 4.95
C GLY A 88 -7.34 16.50 3.69
N LYS A 89 -7.12 15.79 2.58
CA LYS A 89 -7.83 16.05 1.31
C LYS A 89 -9.13 15.25 1.14
N GLY A 90 -9.39 14.26 1.99
CA GLY A 90 -10.54 13.37 1.85
C GLY A 90 -10.69 12.88 0.40
N THR A 91 -11.88 13.08 -0.18
CA THR A 91 -12.19 12.74 -1.58
C THR A 91 -12.15 13.94 -2.54
N ALA A 92 -11.40 15.01 -2.21
CA ALA A 92 -11.31 16.19 -3.06
C ALA A 92 -10.81 15.83 -4.47
N VAL A 93 -11.37 16.50 -5.48
CA VAL A 93 -10.99 16.31 -6.90
C VAL A 93 -10.72 17.67 -7.54
N THR A 94 -9.81 17.67 -8.51
CA THR A 94 -9.46 18.88 -9.28
C THR A 94 -10.34 18.97 -10.54
N ASN A 95 -11.08 20.07 -10.71
CA ASN A 95 -12.09 20.23 -11.77
C ASN A 95 -11.59 20.95 -13.05
N GLY A 96 -10.32 21.31 -13.16
CA GLY A 96 -9.77 21.99 -14.33
C GLY A 96 -8.25 22.09 -14.31
N GLY A 97 -7.68 22.60 -15.40
CA GLY A 97 -6.24 22.73 -15.58
C GLY A 97 -5.58 21.50 -16.22
N VAL A 98 -4.27 21.38 -16.04
CA VAL A 98 -3.43 20.31 -16.62
C VAL A 98 -2.75 19.54 -15.51
N VAL A 99 -2.64 18.22 -15.67
CA VAL A 99 -1.91 17.34 -14.77
C VAL A 99 -0.73 16.71 -15.51
N THR A 100 0.42 16.61 -14.83
CA THR A 100 1.57 15.88 -15.34
C THR A 100 1.82 14.65 -14.46
N ALA A 101 1.84 13.47 -15.08
CA ALA A 101 2.30 12.23 -14.47
C ALA A 101 3.77 11.97 -14.84
N GLN A 102 4.67 12.40 -13.95
CA GLN A 102 6.12 12.34 -14.16
C GLN A 102 6.68 10.99 -13.69
N ARG A 103 7.38 10.29 -14.59
CA ARG A 103 8.08 9.05 -14.24
C ARG A 103 9.25 9.35 -13.33
N ARG A 104 9.36 8.61 -12.24
CA ARG A 104 10.54 8.64 -11.37
C ARG A 104 11.57 7.63 -11.89
N THR A 105 12.77 8.12 -12.21
CA THR A 105 13.88 7.29 -12.70
C THR A 105 14.87 6.91 -11.60
N ALA A 106 14.97 7.71 -10.53
CA ALA A 106 15.78 7.43 -9.36
C ALA A 106 14.87 7.16 -8.15
N LEU A 107 14.78 5.90 -7.73
CA LEU A 107 13.99 5.50 -6.57
C LEU A 107 14.80 5.69 -5.28
N PRO A 108 14.16 5.73 -4.08
CA PRO A 108 14.89 5.76 -2.82
C PRO A 108 15.78 4.53 -2.66
N ALA A 109 16.90 4.70 -1.95
CA ALA A 109 17.87 3.64 -1.73
C ALA A 109 17.24 2.37 -1.14
N GLY A 110 17.49 1.23 -1.77
CA GLY A 110 16.97 -0.08 -1.37
C GLY A 110 15.68 -0.51 -2.06
N TYR A 111 15.11 0.31 -2.95
CA TYR A 111 13.88 -0.01 -3.72
C TYR A 111 14.09 -0.01 -5.23
N GLU A 112 15.32 0.16 -5.71
CA GLU A 112 15.63 0.26 -7.14
C GLU A 112 15.26 -1.01 -7.91
N ASN A 113 15.42 -2.16 -7.25
CA ASN A 113 15.27 -3.49 -7.86
C ASN A 113 14.16 -4.35 -7.25
N ASP A 114 13.39 -3.80 -6.30
CA ASP A 114 12.36 -4.53 -5.55
C ASP A 114 11.27 -5.17 -6.44
N CYS A 115 11.01 -4.57 -7.60
CA CYS A 115 10.03 -4.97 -8.59
C CYS A 115 10.65 -5.31 -9.94
N ALA A 116 11.96 -5.53 -10.03
CA ALA A 116 12.65 -5.69 -11.32
C ALA A 116 12.11 -6.85 -12.17
N GLY A 117 11.57 -7.90 -11.53
CA GLY A 117 10.97 -9.06 -12.19
C GLY A 117 9.51 -8.89 -12.62
N ALA A 118 8.83 -7.81 -12.21
CA ALA A 118 7.44 -7.56 -12.61
C ALA A 118 7.37 -6.94 -14.03
N PRO A 119 6.32 -7.20 -14.83
CA PRO A 119 6.16 -6.64 -16.18
C PRO A 119 6.29 -5.12 -16.26
N ALA A 120 5.61 -4.37 -15.38
CA ALA A 120 5.70 -2.92 -15.31
C ALA A 120 6.96 -2.43 -14.57
N ARG A 121 7.78 -3.36 -14.05
CA ARG A 121 9.02 -3.12 -13.30
C ARG A 121 8.84 -2.18 -12.11
N GLY A 122 7.65 -2.17 -11.49
CA GLY A 122 7.32 -1.24 -10.43
C GLY A 122 7.40 0.22 -10.89
N ALA A 123 6.89 0.58 -12.06
CA ALA A 123 7.00 1.97 -12.51
C ALA A 123 6.34 2.94 -11.50
N VAL A 124 7.04 4.02 -11.13
CA VAL A 124 6.54 5.06 -10.21
C VAL A 124 6.32 6.36 -10.95
N TYR A 125 5.14 6.93 -10.76
CA TYR A 125 4.73 8.22 -11.28
C TYR A 125 4.32 9.14 -10.14
N GLY A 126 4.91 10.34 -10.11
CA GLY A 126 4.42 11.44 -9.29
C GLY A 126 3.52 12.35 -10.10
N VAL A 127 2.41 12.79 -9.51
CA VAL A 127 1.40 13.59 -10.20
C VAL A 127 1.32 14.99 -9.62
N CYS A 128 1.57 15.99 -10.46
CA CYS A 128 1.45 17.42 -10.13
C CYS A 128 0.46 18.14 -11.05
N LEU A 129 -0.08 19.26 -10.58
CA LEU A 129 -0.95 20.16 -11.34
C LEU A 129 -0.08 21.15 -12.13
N SER A 130 0.46 20.70 -13.25
CA SER A 130 1.35 21.49 -14.10
C SER A 130 1.28 21.02 -15.57
N ASP A 131 1.41 21.99 -16.49
CA ASP A 131 1.66 21.77 -17.92
C ASP A 131 3.17 21.79 -18.17
N GLY A 132 3.86 20.74 -17.70
CA GLY A 132 5.32 20.65 -17.70
C GLY A 132 5.84 19.73 -16.58
N PRO A 133 7.17 19.51 -16.53
CA PRO A 133 7.78 18.69 -15.49
C PRO A 133 7.42 19.18 -14.09
N CYS A 134 7.13 18.25 -13.18
CA CYS A 134 6.96 18.54 -11.77
C CYS A 134 8.27 19.05 -11.18
N THR A 135 8.21 20.20 -10.52
CA THR A 135 9.32 20.84 -9.80
C THR A 135 9.04 20.80 -8.30
N LYS A 136 10.02 21.18 -7.47
CA LYS A 136 9.85 21.21 -6.01
C LYS A 136 8.66 22.07 -5.55
N ASP A 137 8.30 23.09 -6.34
CA ASP A 137 7.24 24.05 -6.02
C ASP A 137 5.91 23.75 -6.74
N SER A 138 5.85 22.67 -7.55
CA SER A 138 4.61 22.28 -8.23
C SER A 138 3.54 21.87 -7.22
N ALA A 139 2.34 22.44 -7.38
CA ALA A 139 1.16 21.98 -6.67
C ALA A 139 0.90 20.50 -6.99
N SER A 140 0.56 19.72 -5.97
CA SER A 140 0.32 18.29 -6.14
C SER A 140 -1.12 18.01 -6.52
N ALA A 141 -1.34 16.99 -7.34
CA ALA A 141 -2.67 16.41 -7.51
C ALA A 141 -3.13 15.77 -6.18
N THR A 142 -4.44 15.67 -5.95
CA THR A 142 -4.97 14.96 -4.78
C THR A 142 -4.79 13.45 -4.93
N PRO A 143 -4.86 12.67 -3.84
CA PRO A 143 -4.84 11.21 -3.92
C PRO A 143 -5.97 10.66 -4.81
N ALA A 144 -7.19 11.21 -4.69
CA ALA A 144 -8.32 10.84 -5.55
C ALA A 144 -8.07 11.16 -7.03
N ASP A 145 -7.45 12.31 -7.35
CA ASP A 145 -7.05 12.65 -8.72
C ASP A 145 -6.04 11.63 -9.28
N THR A 146 -5.07 11.18 -8.48
CA THR A 146 -4.06 10.22 -8.97
C THR A 146 -4.68 8.87 -9.33
N VAL A 147 -5.64 8.39 -8.52
CA VAL A 147 -6.39 7.16 -8.81
C VAL A 147 -7.30 7.36 -10.02
N LYS A 148 -8.05 8.47 -10.09
CA LYS A 148 -8.93 8.77 -11.23
C LYS A 148 -8.12 8.90 -12.53
N LEU A 149 -6.98 9.58 -12.51
CA LEU A 149 -6.06 9.67 -13.65
C LEU A 149 -5.58 8.29 -14.10
N ALA A 150 -5.10 7.48 -13.14
CA ALA A 150 -4.61 6.13 -13.43
C ALA A 150 -5.67 5.28 -14.14
N LEU A 151 -6.88 5.24 -13.57
CA LEU A 151 -7.99 4.43 -14.06
C LEU A 151 -8.61 4.97 -15.36
N ARG A 152 -8.56 6.29 -15.61
CA ARG A 152 -9.14 6.93 -16.80
C ARG A 152 -8.15 7.13 -17.96
N GLY A 153 -7.14 6.26 -18.04
CA GLY A 153 -6.22 6.18 -19.18
C GLY A 153 -4.77 6.46 -18.86
N GLY A 154 -4.45 6.96 -17.66
CA GLY A 154 -3.08 7.20 -17.22
C GLY A 154 -2.24 5.92 -17.22
N LEU A 155 -2.78 4.80 -16.75
CA LEU A 155 -2.08 3.51 -16.77
C LEU A 155 -1.76 3.04 -18.19
N LYS A 156 -2.70 3.19 -19.12
CA LYS A 156 -2.47 2.87 -20.55
C LYS A 156 -1.41 3.77 -21.15
N ALA A 157 -1.52 5.08 -20.95
CA ALA A 157 -0.63 6.07 -21.54
C ALA A 157 0.80 6.03 -20.98
N LYS A 158 0.97 5.65 -19.71
CA LYS A 158 2.26 5.74 -19.01
C LYS A 158 2.88 4.38 -18.71
N ALA A 159 2.10 3.40 -18.27
CA ALA A 159 2.59 2.09 -17.84
C ALA A 159 2.35 0.97 -18.85
N GLY A 160 1.64 1.23 -19.96
CA GLY A 160 1.38 0.24 -21.01
C GLY A 160 0.31 -0.80 -20.64
N TRP A 161 -0.39 -0.63 -19.51
CA TRP A 161 -1.48 -1.51 -19.14
C TRP A 161 -2.69 -1.29 -20.04
N THR A 162 -3.13 -2.34 -20.71
CA THR A 162 -4.28 -2.30 -21.64
C THR A 162 -5.62 -2.57 -20.96
N GLY A 163 -5.62 -3.01 -19.70
CA GLY A 163 -6.83 -3.22 -18.89
C GLY A 163 -6.71 -2.58 -17.51
N ALA A 164 -7.82 -2.55 -16.78
CA ALA A 164 -7.87 -2.01 -15.42
C ALA A 164 -6.99 -2.84 -14.46
N PRO A 165 -6.47 -2.22 -13.37
CA PRO A 165 -5.92 -2.98 -12.25
C PRO A 165 -6.98 -3.91 -11.66
N ASP A 166 -6.53 -5.03 -11.10
CA ASP A 166 -7.38 -5.95 -10.34
C ASP A 166 -7.64 -5.41 -8.92
N LEU A 167 -6.77 -4.53 -8.43
CA LEU A 167 -6.79 -3.97 -7.10
C LEU A 167 -6.13 -2.59 -7.06
N VAL A 168 -6.72 -1.66 -6.29
CA VAL A 168 -6.05 -0.43 -5.87
C VAL A 168 -5.67 -0.54 -4.40
N LEU A 169 -4.40 -0.28 -4.09
CA LEU A 169 -3.93 -0.10 -2.73
C LEU A 169 -3.54 1.35 -2.52
N THR A 170 -3.81 1.89 -1.34
CA THR A 170 -3.43 3.25 -0.98
C THR A 170 -2.77 3.29 0.39
N GLY A 171 -1.66 4.01 0.49
CA GLY A 171 -0.79 4.04 1.66
C GLY A 171 0.58 3.39 1.39
N ILE A 172 1.30 2.91 2.40
CA ILE A 172 0.92 2.93 3.82
C ILE A 172 1.05 4.35 4.36
N ASN A 173 -0.04 4.89 4.94
CA ASN A 173 -0.09 6.23 5.50
C ASN A 173 0.77 6.37 6.76
N SER A 174 1.34 7.56 6.93
CA SER A 174 2.08 8.04 8.09
C SER A 174 1.10 8.53 9.16
N GLY A 175 0.56 7.59 9.91
CA GLY A 175 -0.45 7.83 10.94
C GLY A 175 -1.70 6.99 10.69
N PRO A 176 -2.42 6.58 11.73
CA PRO A 176 -3.64 5.81 11.56
C PRO A 176 -4.77 6.69 11.02
N ASN A 177 -5.69 6.11 10.27
CA ASN A 177 -6.94 6.77 9.86
C ASN A 177 -8.10 6.10 10.59
N ILE A 178 -8.28 6.50 11.84
CA ILE A 178 -9.25 5.94 12.79
C ILE A 178 -10.18 7.03 13.31
N SER A 179 -11.33 6.61 13.83
CA SER A 179 -12.40 7.49 14.29
C SER A 179 -12.74 8.61 13.28
N ALA A 180 -13.04 9.84 13.74
CA ALA A 180 -13.51 10.91 12.86
C ALA A 180 -12.54 11.28 11.73
N SER A 181 -11.23 11.06 11.91
CA SER A 181 -10.19 11.39 10.92
C SER A 181 -10.31 10.63 9.59
N VAL A 182 -11.06 9.52 9.58
CA VAL A 182 -11.35 8.74 8.37
C VAL A 182 -11.95 9.61 7.27
N ASN A 183 -12.78 10.61 7.62
CA ASN A 183 -13.46 11.46 6.64
C ASN A 183 -12.52 12.41 5.90
N ASP A 184 -11.45 12.84 6.56
CA ASP A 184 -10.48 13.81 6.04
C ASP A 184 -9.27 13.12 5.38
N SER A 185 -9.13 11.82 5.56
CA SER A 185 -8.01 11.02 5.05
C SER A 185 -7.94 11.02 3.53
N GLY A 186 -6.81 11.48 2.99
CA GLY A 186 -6.49 11.34 1.57
C GLY A 186 -6.23 9.88 1.20
N THR A 187 -5.61 9.11 2.09
CA THR A 187 -5.41 7.66 1.93
C THR A 187 -6.75 6.94 1.70
N VAL A 188 -7.72 7.13 2.60
CA VAL A 188 -9.07 6.53 2.48
C VAL A 188 -9.79 7.09 1.26
N GLY A 189 -9.69 8.40 1.01
CA GLY A 189 -10.31 9.04 -0.14
C GLY A 189 -9.85 8.47 -1.49
N ALA A 190 -8.58 8.08 -1.62
CA ALA A 190 -8.08 7.38 -2.80
C ALA A 190 -8.71 5.98 -2.97
N ALA A 191 -8.93 5.24 -1.89
CA ALA A 191 -9.63 3.95 -1.95
C ALA A 191 -11.10 4.13 -2.35
N VAL A 192 -11.77 5.16 -1.80
CA VAL A 192 -13.14 5.55 -2.19
C VAL A 192 -13.19 5.89 -3.68
N ALA A 193 -12.22 6.64 -4.21
CA ALA A 193 -12.15 7.00 -5.63
C ALA A 193 -11.94 5.78 -6.57
N ALA A 194 -11.37 4.68 -6.07
CA ALA A 194 -11.21 3.44 -6.82
C ALA A 194 -12.51 2.63 -6.87
N ILE A 195 -13.19 2.46 -5.72
CA ILE A 195 -14.46 1.72 -5.66
C ILE A 195 -15.59 2.45 -6.39
N ASP A 196 -15.58 3.79 -6.41
CA ASP A 196 -16.43 4.64 -7.24
C ASP A 196 -16.30 4.34 -8.75
N GLN A 197 -15.17 3.76 -9.15
CA GLN A 197 -14.90 3.34 -10.53
C GLN A 197 -14.95 1.81 -10.70
N GLY A 198 -15.52 1.10 -9.72
CA GLY A 198 -15.75 -0.34 -9.80
C GLY A 198 -14.50 -1.20 -9.56
N VAL A 199 -13.39 -0.63 -9.10
CA VAL A 199 -12.16 -1.38 -8.79
C VAL A 199 -12.06 -1.66 -7.29
N PRO A 200 -11.85 -2.91 -6.84
CA PRO A 200 -11.63 -3.23 -5.44
C PRO A 200 -10.49 -2.40 -4.83
N ALA A 201 -10.61 -2.00 -3.56
CA ALA A 201 -9.59 -1.16 -2.94
C ALA A 201 -9.38 -1.41 -1.45
N LEU A 202 -8.13 -1.27 -1.01
CA LEU A 202 -7.75 -1.26 0.41
C LEU A 202 -6.90 -0.02 0.72
N ALA A 203 -7.20 0.63 1.85
CA ALA A 203 -6.39 1.71 2.43
C ALA A 203 -5.60 1.18 3.61
N PHE A 204 -4.28 1.39 3.61
CA PHE A 204 -3.37 0.96 4.67
C PHE A 204 -2.80 2.16 5.41
N SER A 205 -2.86 2.15 6.73
CA SER A 205 -2.38 3.24 7.58
C SER A 205 -1.61 2.68 8.79
N SER A 206 -0.46 3.26 9.14
CA SER A 206 0.40 2.76 10.22
C SER A 206 0.52 3.77 11.34
N SER A 207 0.42 3.31 12.58
CA SER A 207 0.82 4.12 13.74
C SER A 207 2.30 4.52 13.66
N GLY A 208 2.61 5.73 14.11
CA GLY A 208 3.98 6.20 14.32
C GLY A 208 4.57 5.69 15.63
N ASP A 209 5.76 6.17 15.96
CA ASP A 209 6.32 5.97 17.30
C ASP A 209 5.50 6.67 18.40
N ALA A 210 5.93 6.54 19.65
CA ALA A 210 5.23 7.12 20.79
C ALA A 210 5.07 8.66 20.72
N THR A 211 5.90 9.36 19.95
CA THR A 211 5.78 10.81 19.74
C THR A 211 4.92 11.17 18.53
N ASN A 212 4.59 10.19 17.68
CA ASN A 212 3.87 10.36 16.41
C ASN A 212 4.53 11.41 15.49
N THR A 213 5.86 11.53 15.58
CA THR A 213 6.67 12.46 14.77
C THR A 213 7.67 11.72 13.89
N SER A 214 7.89 10.42 14.15
CA SER A 214 8.67 9.53 13.32
C SER A 214 7.87 8.27 13.00
N PHE A 215 8.06 7.74 11.79
CA PHE A 215 7.41 6.53 11.32
C PHE A 215 8.49 5.51 10.98
N PRO A 216 8.87 4.64 11.94
CA PRO A 216 9.98 3.72 11.73
C PRO A 216 9.72 2.78 10.55
N ARG A 217 10.72 2.63 9.67
CA ARG A 217 10.65 1.72 8.51
C ARG A 217 10.25 0.29 8.90
N VAL A 218 10.67 -0.17 10.08
CA VAL A 218 10.29 -1.50 10.60
C VAL A 218 8.77 -1.65 10.76
N ASN A 219 8.06 -0.57 11.12
CA ASN A 219 6.61 -0.60 11.25
C ASN A 219 5.94 -0.71 9.87
N TYR A 220 6.34 0.13 8.90
CA TYR A 220 5.86 0.01 7.52
C TYR A 220 6.15 -1.35 6.90
N ARG A 221 7.33 -1.90 7.18
CA ARG A 221 7.74 -3.22 6.68
C ARG A 221 6.82 -4.32 7.21
N ALA A 222 6.59 -4.35 8.53
CA ALA A 222 5.70 -5.33 9.15
C ALA A 222 4.27 -5.21 8.59
N HIS A 223 3.77 -3.98 8.45
CA HIS A 223 2.46 -3.72 7.88
C HIS A 223 2.39 -4.14 6.40
N ALA A 224 3.38 -3.82 5.57
CA ALA A 224 3.40 -4.21 4.15
C ALA A 224 3.42 -5.73 3.97
N GLU A 225 4.19 -6.44 4.80
CA GLU A 225 4.28 -7.90 4.77
C GLU A 225 2.97 -8.56 5.23
N PHE A 226 2.33 -8.02 6.28
CA PHE A 226 0.96 -8.40 6.64
C PHE A 226 -0.01 -8.14 5.48
N GLY A 227 0.04 -6.95 4.88
CA GLY A 227 -0.82 -6.53 3.78
C GLY A 227 -0.73 -7.46 2.56
N ALA A 228 0.48 -7.88 2.17
CA ALA A 228 0.66 -8.82 1.06
C ALA A 228 0.01 -10.19 1.35
N ARG A 229 0.17 -10.72 2.57
CA ARG A 229 -0.49 -11.96 3.00
C ARG A 229 -2.01 -11.80 3.08
N PHE A 230 -2.49 -10.64 3.56
CA PHE A 230 -3.91 -10.34 3.69
C PHE A 230 -4.59 -10.27 2.32
N VAL A 231 -4.00 -9.54 1.36
CA VAL A 231 -4.47 -9.46 -0.03
C VAL A 231 -4.45 -10.83 -0.70
N ALA A 232 -3.42 -11.64 -0.47
CA ALA A 232 -3.37 -13.02 -1.00
C ALA A 232 -4.51 -13.88 -0.45
N GLY A 233 -4.82 -13.77 0.85
CA GLY A 233 -5.95 -14.46 1.47
C GLY A 233 -7.30 -14.04 0.88
N LEU A 234 -7.51 -12.74 0.65
CA LEU A 234 -8.70 -12.21 -0.01
C LEU A 234 -8.83 -12.72 -1.45
N LYS A 235 -7.75 -12.68 -2.24
CA LYS A 235 -7.69 -13.19 -3.61
C LYS A 235 -8.07 -14.67 -3.66
N GLN A 236 -7.40 -15.50 -2.86
CA GLN A 236 -7.60 -16.96 -2.83
C GLN A 236 -9.07 -17.34 -2.54
N ARG A 237 -9.76 -16.54 -1.74
CA ARG A 237 -11.16 -16.78 -1.32
C ARG A 237 -12.20 -16.08 -2.19
N GLY A 238 -11.77 -15.34 -3.22
CA GLY A 238 -12.68 -14.54 -4.06
C GLY A 238 -13.45 -13.50 -3.24
N LEU A 239 -12.73 -12.77 -2.37
CA LEU A 239 -13.29 -11.77 -1.45
C LEU A 239 -12.97 -10.32 -1.85
N LEU A 240 -12.22 -10.10 -2.93
CA LEU A 240 -12.03 -8.75 -3.46
C LEU A 240 -13.35 -8.23 -4.03
N THR A 241 -13.75 -7.03 -3.63
CA THR A 241 -15.01 -6.39 -4.02
C THR A 241 -14.83 -4.89 -4.16
N SER A 242 -15.59 -4.28 -5.07
CA SER A 242 -15.69 -2.82 -5.23
C SER A 242 -16.97 -2.23 -4.61
N LYS A 243 -17.77 -3.05 -3.90
CA LYS A 243 -18.98 -2.56 -3.20
C LYS A 243 -18.64 -1.68 -2.00
N PHE A 244 -17.47 -1.88 -1.40
CA PHE A 244 -16.88 -1.06 -0.36
C PHE A 244 -15.37 -1.29 -0.37
N ALA A 245 -14.61 -0.33 0.16
CA ALA A 245 -13.19 -0.48 0.42
C ALA A 245 -12.97 -1.02 1.84
N LEU A 246 -11.82 -1.63 2.09
CA LEU A 246 -11.37 -1.94 3.45
C LEU A 246 -10.31 -0.93 3.87
N LYS A 247 -10.46 -0.32 5.03
CA LYS A 247 -9.35 0.36 5.69
C LYS A 247 -8.67 -0.61 6.66
N VAL A 248 -7.35 -0.56 6.73
CA VAL A 248 -6.52 -1.45 7.52
C VAL A 248 -5.50 -0.60 8.28
N ASP A 249 -5.67 -0.52 9.59
CA ASP A 249 -4.79 0.23 10.48
C ASP A 249 -3.90 -0.73 11.28
N TYR A 250 -2.61 -0.45 11.32
CA TYR A 250 -1.60 -1.32 11.93
C TYR A 250 -0.91 -0.63 13.12
N PRO A 251 -0.85 -1.28 14.29
CA PRO A 251 -0.31 -0.68 15.51
C PRO A 251 1.21 -0.51 15.39
N ASP A 252 1.79 0.32 16.27
CA ASP A 252 3.24 0.47 16.31
C ASP A 252 3.92 -0.77 16.90
N VAL A 253 4.73 -1.43 16.10
CA VAL A 253 5.57 -2.57 16.52
C VAL A 253 7.05 -2.19 16.64
N SER A 254 7.41 -0.93 16.44
CA SER A 254 8.81 -0.48 16.43
C SER A 254 9.50 -0.60 17.79
N THR A 255 8.72 -0.66 18.87
CA THR A 255 9.20 -0.88 20.25
C THR A 255 9.40 -2.35 20.60
N GLY A 256 9.14 -3.28 19.66
CA GLY A 256 9.27 -4.72 19.86
C GLY A 256 8.00 -5.39 20.41
N VAL A 257 6.94 -4.63 20.70
CA VAL A 257 5.62 -5.20 21.01
C VAL A 257 4.97 -5.68 19.69
N PRO A 258 4.66 -6.97 19.53
CA PRO A 258 4.07 -7.46 18.29
C PRO A 258 2.61 -7.01 18.15
N ALA A 259 2.19 -6.76 16.91
CA ALA A 259 0.79 -6.50 16.60
C ALA A 259 -0.06 -7.73 16.93
N LYS A 260 -1.21 -7.51 17.57
CA LYS A 260 -2.21 -8.56 17.79
C LYS A 260 -3.04 -8.79 16.53
N ALA A 261 -3.74 -9.90 16.55
CA ALA A 261 -4.53 -10.39 15.43
C ALA A 261 -5.50 -9.35 14.83
N PRO A 262 -5.78 -9.45 13.52
CA PRO A 262 -6.78 -8.59 12.88
C PRO A 262 -8.15 -8.74 13.55
N VAL A 263 -8.84 -7.62 13.72
CA VAL A 263 -10.21 -7.53 14.26
C VAL A 263 -11.05 -6.68 13.33
N TRP A 264 -12.29 -7.10 13.11
CA TRP A 264 -13.30 -6.35 12.40
C TRP A 264 -13.86 -5.25 13.32
N THR A 265 -13.80 -4.00 12.86
CA THR A 265 -14.15 -2.84 13.70
C THR A 265 -15.12 -1.91 12.99
N ARG A 266 -15.71 -1.00 13.77
CA ARG A 266 -16.38 0.19 13.25
C ARG A 266 -15.48 1.40 13.37
N VAL A 267 -15.66 2.36 12.47
CA VAL A 267 -15.06 3.68 12.63
C VAL A 267 -15.57 4.29 13.94
N GLY A 268 -14.65 4.70 14.82
CA GLY A 268 -14.96 5.41 16.06
C GLY A 268 -15.65 6.75 15.83
N ASP A 269 -16.21 7.36 16.88
CA ASP A 269 -16.76 8.72 16.82
C ASP A 269 -15.90 9.79 17.49
N GLY A 270 -14.84 9.41 18.19
CA GLY A 270 -13.91 10.35 18.79
C GLY A 270 -12.96 11.03 17.79
N ALA A 271 -12.21 12.00 18.28
CA ALA A 271 -11.04 12.56 17.63
C ALA A 271 -9.76 11.97 18.25
N ILE A 272 -8.74 11.79 17.40
CA ILE A 272 -7.35 11.50 17.83
C ILE A 272 -6.46 12.70 17.54
N VAL A 273 -6.70 13.31 16.38
CA VAL A 273 -6.14 14.59 15.96
C VAL A 273 -7.32 15.53 15.73
N TYR A 274 -7.20 16.78 16.15
CA TYR A 274 -8.19 17.82 15.91
C TYR A 274 -7.51 19.09 15.37
N HIS A 275 -8.29 19.96 14.72
CA HIS A 275 -7.80 21.22 14.18
C HIS A 275 -8.14 22.35 15.16
N ALA A 276 -7.12 23.06 15.62
CA ALA A 276 -7.28 24.29 16.40
C ALA A 276 -7.09 25.51 15.48
N PHE A 277 -7.89 26.54 15.72
CA PHE A 277 -7.83 27.81 15.00
C PHE A 277 -7.49 28.93 15.98
N GLU A 278 -6.27 29.44 15.92
CA GLU A 278 -5.75 30.44 16.87
C GLU A 278 -5.65 31.80 16.20
N GLN A 279 -6.36 32.81 16.72
CA GLN A 279 -6.36 34.14 16.11
C GLN A 279 -4.98 34.80 16.21
N ARG A 280 -4.48 35.33 15.10
CA ARG A 280 -3.22 36.09 15.06
C ARG A 280 -3.42 37.49 15.61
N GLY A 281 -3.16 37.66 16.91
CA GLY A 281 -3.35 38.94 17.61
C GLY A 281 -4.78 39.45 17.43
N ASN A 282 -4.93 40.69 16.98
CA ASN A 282 -6.24 41.31 16.69
C ASN A 282 -6.57 41.33 15.19
N SER A 283 -5.95 40.45 14.38
CA SER A 283 -6.21 40.39 12.94
C SER A 283 -7.36 39.44 12.59
N ASP A 284 -7.88 39.55 11.37
CA ASP A 284 -8.88 38.61 10.82
C ASP A 284 -8.26 37.26 10.38
N SER A 285 -7.01 36.99 10.73
CA SER A 285 -6.29 35.77 10.35
C SER A 285 -6.16 34.80 11.52
N PHE A 286 -6.27 33.51 11.21
CA PHE A 286 -6.13 32.42 12.18
C PHE A 286 -5.01 31.47 11.73
N ASP A 287 -4.18 31.05 12.67
CA ASP A 287 -3.28 29.93 12.51
C ASP A 287 -4.06 28.62 12.64
N ILE A 288 -3.75 27.67 11.77
CA ILE A 288 -4.29 26.31 11.84
C ILE A 288 -3.22 25.45 12.51
N ALA A 289 -3.55 24.92 13.68
CA ALA A 289 -2.71 23.99 14.42
C ALA A 289 -3.37 22.61 14.49
N LEU A 290 -2.56 21.56 14.60
CA LEU A 290 -3.02 20.21 14.88
C LEU A 290 -2.84 19.94 16.37
N GLY A 291 -3.93 19.62 17.05
CA GLY A 291 -3.94 19.12 18.41
C GLY A 291 -3.99 17.59 18.44
N LEU A 292 -3.42 16.98 19.47
CA LEU A 292 -3.50 15.55 19.73
C LEU A 292 -4.37 15.32 20.96
N CYS A 293 -5.34 14.41 20.84
CA CYS A 293 -6.10 13.94 21.99
C CYS A 293 -5.22 13.06 22.89
N PRO A 294 -5.43 13.09 24.23
CA PRO A 294 -4.76 12.19 25.14
C PRO A 294 -5.00 10.72 24.74
N THR A 295 -3.96 9.90 24.82
CA THR A 295 -4.04 8.46 24.56
C THR A 295 -4.70 7.72 25.74
N GLY A 296 -5.31 6.56 25.49
CA GLY A 296 -5.84 5.67 26.55
C GLY A 296 -7.30 5.90 26.96
N GLY A 297 -8.14 6.49 26.09
CA GLY A 297 -9.59 6.55 26.30
C GLY A 297 -10.05 7.50 27.41
N SER A 298 -9.16 8.34 27.96
CA SER A 298 -9.48 9.36 28.98
C SER A 298 -9.81 10.73 28.37
N GLY A 299 -10.09 10.80 27.07
CA GLY A 299 -10.45 12.04 26.40
C GLY A 299 -11.82 12.53 26.84
N GLU A 300 -11.95 13.84 27.06
CA GLU A 300 -13.23 14.51 27.25
C GLU A 300 -13.66 15.21 25.95
N GLY A 301 -14.96 15.51 25.81
CA GLY A 301 -15.47 16.25 24.66
C GLY A 301 -15.26 15.52 23.33
N GLU A 302 -14.63 16.19 22.35
CA GLU A 302 -14.36 15.62 21.03
C GLU A 302 -13.38 14.44 21.06
N CYS A 303 -12.55 14.32 22.10
CA CYS A 303 -11.61 13.21 22.26
C CYS A 303 -12.26 11.94 22.85
N ALA A 304 -13.51 12.02 23.33
CA ALA A 304 -14.19 10.86 23.90
C ALA A 304 -14.57 9.86 22.80
N GLU A 305 -14.19 8.59 22.98
CA GLU A 305 -14.63 7.50 22.12
C GLU A 305 -15.83 6.79 22.75
N GLY A 306 -16.99 6.92 22.12
CA GLY A 306 -18.24 6.34 22.63
C GLY A 306 -18.44 4.88 22.23
N ARG A 307 -17.70 4.35 21.24
CA ARG A 307 -17.94 3.04 20.66
C ARG A 307 -16.99 1.99 21.21
N ARG A 308 -17.57 0.92 21.79
CA ARG A 308 -16.80 -0.21 22.34
C ARG A 308 -16.02 -1.02 21.30
N ASP A 309 -16.49 -1.02 20.07
CA ASP A 309 -15.92 -1.70 18.90
C ASP A 309 -15.30 -0.71 17.91
N ALA A 310 -14.90 0.48 18.39
CA ALA A 310 -14.14 1.45 17.62
C ALA A 310 -12.78 0.90 17.20
N ASP A 311 -12.39 1.22 15.97
CA ASP A 311 -11.03 1.04 15.47
C ASP A 311 -9.99 1.69 16.37
N SER A 312 -10.21 2.91 16.87
CA SER A 312 -9.32 3.59 17.80
C SER A 312 -9.03 2.79 19.07
N THR A 313 -10.06 2.27 19.73
CA THR A 313 -9.91 1.44 20.94
C THR A 313 -9.14 0.14 20.65
N TRP A 314 -9.45 -0.54 19.55
CA TRP A 314 -8.78 -1.79 19.21
C TRP A 314 -7.32 -1.58 18.76
N LEU A 315 -7.06 -0.50 18.04
CA LEU A 315 -5.72 -0.17 17.55
C LEU A 315 -4.83 0.35 18.68
N LEU A 316 -5.24 1.43 19.35
CA LEU A 316 -4.39 2.19 20.27
C LEU A 316 -4.32 1.54 21.65
N ASP A 317 -5.46 1.13 22.21
CA ASP A 317 -5.49 0.62 23.59
C ASP A 317 -5.19 -0.89 23.65
N LYS A 318 -5.59 -1.63 22.62
CA LYS A 318 -5.48 -3.10 22.60
C LYS A 318 -4.37 -3.61 21.68
N GLY A 319 -3.83 -2.80 20.76
CA GLY A 319 -2.71 -3.19 19.89
C GLY A 319 -3.07 -4.22 18.82
N HIS A 320 -4.32 -4.25 18.35
CA HIS A 320 -4.75 -5.11 17.25
C HIS A 320 -4.59 -4.41 15.90
N VAL A 321 -4.36 -5.18 14.83
CA VAL A 321 -4.63 -4.70 13.47
C VAL A 321 -6.14 -4.51 13.34
N THR A 322 -6.60 -3.36 12.86
CA THR A 322 -8.04 -3.10 12.74
C THR A 322 -8.46 -3.01 11.29
N ILE A 323 -9.58 -3.64 10.95
CA ILE A 323 -10.13 -3.65 9.59
C ILE A 323 -11.58 -3.16 9.65
N ALA A 324 -11.90 -2.12 8.91
CA ALA A 324 -13.27 -1.61 8.81
C ALA A 324 -13.68 -1.39 7.35
N PRO A 325 -14.96 -1.64 6.99
CA PRO A 325 -15.49 -1.33 5.67
C PRO A 325 -15.78 0.16 5.53
N ILE A 326 -15.44 0.76 4.39
CA ILE A 326 -15.73 2.15 4.04
C ILE A 326 -16.42 2.19 2.67
N THR A 327 -17.43 3.04 2.52
CA THR A 327 -18.20 3.17 1.27
C THR A 327 -18.24 4.62 0.79
N TRP A 328 -18.49 4.79 -0.52
CA TRP A 328 -18.78 6.09 -1.14
C TRP A 328 -20.22 6.54 -0.88
N ASP A 329 -21.15 5.59 -0.67
CA ASP A 329 -22.56 5.90 -0.44
C ASP A 329 -22.77 6.35 1.02
N ARG A 330 -23.03 7.64 1.19
CA ARG A 330 -23.26 8.28 2.49
C ARG A 330 -24.75 8.50 2.78
N THR A 331 -25.65 7.87 2.02
CA THR A 331 -27.09 7.99 2.24
C THR A 331 -27.47 7.36 3.58
N TYR A 332 -27.90 8.18 4.52
CA TYR A 332 -28.26 7.72 5.86
C TYR A 332 -29.49 6.79 5.82
N GLY A 333 -29.37 5.61 6.44
CA GLY A 333 -30.47 4.65 6.54
C GLY A 333 -30.65 3.71 5.34
N THR A 334 -29.84 3.84 4.29
CA THR A 334 -29.90 2.94 3.13
C THR A 334 -29.23 1.60 3.46
N PRO A 335 -29.90 0.45 3.25
CA PRO A 335 -29.27 -0.86 3.39
C PRO A 335 -28.10 -0.99 2.43
N VAL A 336 -26.93 -1.37 2.94
CA VAL A 336 -25.77 -1.65 2.09
C VAL A 336 -26.08 -2.89 1.24
N ASP A 337 -26.12 -2.75 -0.09
CA ASP A 337 -26.25 -3.85 -1.07
C ASP A 337 -24.96 -4.69 -1.18
N ALA A 338 -24.39 -5.04 -0.03
CA ALA A 338 -23.15 -5.79 0.12
C ALA A 338 -23.11 -6.63 1.40
N ARG A 339 -24.26 -6.86 2.06
CA ARG A 339 -24.32 -7.56 3.37
C ARG A 339 -23.68 -8.95 3.31
N ARG A 340 -23.86 -9.68 2.19
CA ARG A 340 -23.29 -11.02 2.00
C ARG A 340 -21.77 -10.95 1.89
N GLU A 341 -21.25 -10.03 1.09
CA GLU A 341 -19.82 -9.78 0.91
C GLU A 341 -19.18 -9.36 2.23
N LEU A 342 -19.82 -8.43 2.94
CA LEU A 342 -19.41 -7.94 4.25
C LEU A 342 -19.28 -9.09 5.26
N ASN A 343 -20.32 -9.90 5.43
CA ASN A 343 -20.29 -11.03 6.37
C ASN A 343 -19.19 -12.06 6.02
N ARG A 344 -18.93 -12.30 4.73
CA ARG A 344 -17.87 -13.23 4.29
C ARG A 344 -16.48 -12.68 4.60
N ILE A 345 -16.26 -11.38 4.40
CA ILE A 345 -14.98 -10.72 4.70
C ILE A 345 -14.77 -10.61 6.20
N GLU A 346 -15.79 -10.20 6.97
CA GLU A 346 -15.74 -10.17 8.44
C GLU A 346 -15.34 -11.53 9.01
N ARG A 347 -15.98 -12.62 8.54
CA ARG A 347 -15.60 -13.99 8.95
C ARG A 347 -14.14 -14.30 8.62
N PHE A 348 -13.66 -13.91 7.43
CA PHE A 348 -12.27 -14.09 7.05
C PHE A 348 -11.35 -13.32 8.00
N VAL A 349 -11.65 -12.06 8.30
CA VAL A 349 -10.88 -11.21 9.22
C VAL A 349 -10.76 -11.85 10.61
N GLU A 350 -11.88 -12.27 11.19
CA GLU A 350 -11.93 -12.78 12.57
C GLU A 350 -11.30 -14.16 12.75
N HIS A 351 -11.29 -15.00 11.70
CA HIS A 351 -11.00 -16.43 11.86
C HIS A 351 -9.91 -16.98 10.95
N GLU A 352 -9.66 -16.35 9.80
CA GLU A 352 -8.84 -16.95 8.72
C GLU A 352 -7.73 -16.03 8.20
N ALA A 353 -7.77 -14.74 8.55
CA ALA A 353 -6.77 -13.78 8.14
C ALA A 353 -5.40 -14.12 8.73
N PRO A 354 -4.31 -13.82 8.01
CA PRO A 354 -2.96 -14.05 8.52
C PRO A 354 -2.77 -13.32 9.85
N ARG A 355 -2.01 -13.94 10.75
CA ARG A 355 -1.55 -13.24 11.95
C ARG A 355 -0.34 -12.35 11.58
N PRO A 356 -0.17 -11.19 12.26
CA PRO A 356 0.91 -10.24 11.97
C PRO A 356 2.31 -10.85 12.06
#